data_AF-A0A6A5U2J2-F1
#
_entry.id   AF-A0A6A5U2J2-F1
#
_cell.length_a   1.000
_cell.length_b   1.000
_cell.length_c   1.000
_cell.angle_alpha   90.00
_cell.angle_beta   90.00
_cell.angle_gamma   90.00
#
_symmetry.space_group_name_H-M   'P 1'
#
loop_
_entity.id
_entity.type
_entity.pdbx_description
1 polymer ?
#
loop_
_entity_poly.entity_id
_entity_poly.type
_entity_poly.pdbx_seq_one_letter_code
_entity_poly.pdbx_strand_id
1 'polypeptide(L)'
;MRQTLPFSRLSLWSATVNGYANPLACSGVCTNAHDPAIIRRDDGTYFRFSTRGKIAIHSAPAITGPWTYKGAVVPAGSKIDKPGRNDLWAPDVQKVGDTYYLYYSVSSLGSQNSAIGIATSKTLDVNSWTDAGATGIASDSSEPYNAIDGNVKLGSPPTKVASGRVAINQSGQFLEKAAYVYKYGSYYYLFFSVGICCGYDGNRPAAGAEYKIKACRSSSPTGNFVDKGGVSCRSGGGTTGVFSDPSLGPVLYYHYVDTRVGYGDGQKRFGLNKIDFSSGWPVV
;
A
#
# COMPACT_ATOMS: atom_id res chain seq x y z
N MET A 1 -54.77 -43.20 -21.11
CA MET A 1 -53.51 -43.23 -20.34
C MET A 1 -52.88 -41.85 -20.45
N ARG A 2 -52.80 -41.06 -19.36
CA ARG A 2 -52.12 -39.74 -19.37
C ARG A 2 -50.85 -39.86 -18.54
N GLN A 3 -49.68 -39.72 -19.17
CA GLN A 3 -48.40 -39.70 -18.46
C GLN A 3 -48.13 -38.28 -17.95
N THR A 4 -47.99 -38.13 -16.64
CA THR A 4 -47.48 -36.91 -15.99
C THR A 4 -45.96 -36.99 -15.89
N LEU A 5 -45.25 -36.15 -16.64
CA LEU A 5 -43.80 -35.99 -16.51
C LEU A 5 -43.46 -35.21 -15.22
N PRO A 6 -42.48 -35.66 -14.42
CA PRO A 6 -42.06 -34.94 -13.23
C PRO A 6 -41.20 -33.72 -13.60
N PHE A 7 -41.59 -32.54 -13.11
CA PHE A 7 -40.74 -31.34 -13.19
C PHE A 7 -39.55 -31.49 -12.24
N SER A 8 -38.37 -31.82 -12.79
CA SER A 8 -37.12 -31.76 -12.05
C SER A 8 -36.79 -30.30 -11.71
N ARG A 9 -36.73 -29.96 -10.42
CA ARG A 9 -36.30 -28.63 -9.97
C ARG A 9 -34.79 -28.51 -10.16
N LEU A 10 -34.37 -27.85 -11.24
CA LEU A 10 -32.98 -27.49 -11.47
C LEU A 10 -32.55 -26.49 -10.38
N SER A 11 -31.81 -26.97 -9.38
CA SER A 11 -31.30 -26.11 -8.31
C SER A 11 -30.19 -25.22 -8.88
N LEU A 12 -30.48 -23.94 -9.08
CA LEU A 12 -29.51 -22.94 -9.51
C LEU A 12 -28.56 -22.65 -8.36
N TRP A 13 -27.40 -23.32 -8.36
CA TRP A 13 -26.28 -22.95 -7.52
C TRP A 13 -25.75 -21.60 -7.99
N SER A 14 -26.15 -20.53 -7.31
CA SER A 14 -25.57 -19.19 -7.50
C SER A 14 -24.12 -19.21 -7.02
N ALA A 15 -23.21 -19.56 -7.92
CA ALA A 15 -21.78 -19.38 -7.71
C ALA A 15 -21.49 -17.88 -7.56
N THR A 16 -21.26 -17.43 -6.34
CA THR A 16 -20.84 -16.06 -6.05
C THR A 16 -19.43 -15.87 -6.60
N VAL A 17 -19.33 -15.37 -7.84
CA VAL A 17 -18.07 -14.88 -8.40
C VAL A 17 -17.69 -13.64 -7.60
N ASN A 18 -16.75 -13.80 -6.66
CA ASN A 18 -16.10 -12.69 -5.96
C ASN A 18 -15.20 -11.94 -6.95
N GLY A 19 -15.83 -11.09 -7.76
CA GLY A 19 -15.15 -10.15 -8.63
C GLY A 19 -14.47 -9.06 -7.82
N TYR A 20 -13.25 -8.70 -8.21
CA TYR A 20 -12.60 -7.49 -7.72
C TYR A 20 -13.30 -6.29 -8.36
N ALA A 21 -13.70 -5.28 -7.59
CA ALA A 21 -14.22 -4.06 -8.19
C ALA A 21 -13.17 -3.40 -9.07
N ASN A 22 -13.63 -2.87 -10.21
CA ASN A 22 -12.78 -2.05 -11.06
C ASN A 22 -12.37 -0.78 -10.30
N PRO A 23 -11.11 -0.32 -10.44
CA PRO A 23 -10.72 0.98 -9.93
C PRO A 23 -11.47 2.10 -10.66
N LEU A 24 -11.64 3.22 -9.97
CA LEU A 24 -12.02 4.51 -10.53
C LEU A 24 -11.08 4.90 -11.67
N ALA A 25 -11.60 5.72 -12.59
CA ALA A 25 -10.82 6.23 -13.70
C ALA A 25 -9.54 6.94 -13.21
N CYS A 26 -8.40 6.57 -13.80
CA CYS A 26 -7.16 7.30 -13.69
C CYS A 26 -6.82 7.90 -15.07
N SER A 27 -6.37 9.15 -15.08
CA SER A 27 -5.93 9.88 -16.29
C SER A 27 -4.50 10.40 -16.16
N GLY A 28 -3.84 10.63 -17.29
CA GLY A 28 -2.42 11.01 -17.34
C GLY A 28 -1.47 9.83 -17.05
N VAL A 29 -0.39 10.08 -16.31
CA VAL A 29 0.64 9.09 -15.96
C VAL A 29 0.15 8.17 -14.83
N CYS A 30 -0.67 7.20 -15.23
CA CYS A 30 -1.20 6.15 -14.35
C CYS A 30 -0.27 4.93 -14.21
N THR A 31 0.83 4.87 -14.96
CA THR A 31 1.97 3.96 -14.71
C THR A 31 2.98 4.62 -13.77
N ASN A 32 4.12 3.97 -13.51
CA ASN A 32 5.14 4.45 -12.56
C ASN A 32 4.55 4.71 -11.16
N ALA A 33 3.75 3.75 -10.70
CA ALA A 33 2.84 3.87 -9.57
C ALA A 33 3.05 2.76 -8.51
N HIS A 34 4.14 2.00 -8.60
CA HIS A 34 4.47 0.94 -7.63
C HIS A 34 4.57 1.54 -6.22
N ASP A 35 4.00 0.84 -5.23
CA ASP A 35 3.79 1.30 -3.84
C ASP A 35 3.48 2.82 -3.72
N PRO A 36 2.30 3.26 -4.17
CA PRO A 36 2.01 4.68 -4.26
C PRO A 36 1.69 5.24 -2.87
N ALA A 37 2.24 6.40 -2.54
CA ALA A 37 1.80 7.21 -1.40
C ALA A 37 1.30 8.57 -1.87
N ILE A 38 0.25 9.08 -1.22
CA ILE A 38 -0.49 10.26 -1.69
C ILE A 38 -0.64 11.27 -0.56
N ILE A 39 -0.49 12.54 -0.92
CA ILE A 39 -0.83 13.66 -0.06
C ILE A 39 -1.47 14.78 -0.89
N ARG A 40 -2.35 15.56 -0.27
CA ARG A 40 -2.92 16.77 -0.86
C ARG A 40 -2.32 17.99 -0.18
N ARG A 41 -1.84 18.94 -0.97
CA ARG A 41 -1.35 20.24 -0.49
C ARG A 41 -2.52 21.17 -0.18
N ASP A 42 -2.28 22.18 0.63
CA ASP A 42 -3.31 23.12 1.12
C ASP A 42 -3.97 23.91 -0.03
N ASP A 43 -3.25 24.14 -1.13
CA ASP A 43 -3.76 24.73 -2.39
C ASP A 43 -4.68 23.79 -3.19
N GLY A 44 -4.83 22.55 -2.73
CA GLY A 44 -5.67 21.52 -3.31
C GLY A 44 -4.96 20.56 -4.28
N THR A 45 -3.70 20.81 -4.62
CA THR A 45 -2.90 19.95 -5.51
C THR A 45 -2.65 18.58 -4.89
N TYR A 46 -2.88 17.52 -5.65
CA TYR A 46 -2.53 16.15 -5.25
C TYR A 46 -1.10 15.81 -5.69
N PHE A 47 -0.36 15.13 -4.82
CA PHE A 47 0.96 14.58 -5.09
C PHE A 47 0.93 13.07 -4.88
N ARG A 48 1.56 12.31 -5.79
CA ARG A 48 1.80 10.86 -5.69
C ARG A 48 3.29 10.59 -5.74
N PHE A 49 3.78 9.89 -4.73
CA PHE A 49 5.13 9.35 -4.66
C PHE A 49 5.07 7.85 -4.97
N SER A 50 6.10 7.29 -5.59
CA SER A 50 6.09 5.87 -5.99
C SER A 50 7.50 5.26 -5.97
N THR A 51 7.55 3.95 -5.71
CA THR A 51 8.74 3.09 -5.79
C THR A 51 9.45 3.23 -7.15
N ARG A 52 10.76 3.06 -7.13
CA ARG A 52 11.74 3.30 -8.21
C ARG A 52 11.99 4.77 -8.51
N GLY A 53 12.91 5.02 -9.45
CA GLY A 53 13.19 6.36 -9.96
C GLY A 53 13.68 7.35 -8.90
N LYS A 54 14.35 6.84 -7.84
CA LYS A 54 14.77 7.62 -6.66
C LYS A 54 13.59 8.32 -5.95
N ILE A 55 12.49 7.57 -5.83
CA ILE A 55 11.13 8.00 -5.45
C ILE A 55 10.57 9.00 -6.46
N ALA A 56 9.82 8.47 -7.43
CA ALA A 56 9.17 9.24 -8.49
C ALA A 56 8.06 10.15 -7.94
N ILE A 57 8.06 11.43 -8.32
CA ILE A 57 7.05 12.44 -7.98
C ILE A 57 6.11 12.63 -9.16
N HIS A 58 4.80 12.57 -8.90
CA HIS A 58 3.75 13.00 -9.82
C HIS A 58 2.82 13.99 -9.12
N SER A 59 2.20 14.91 -9.87
CA SER A 59 1.15 15.80 -9.36
C SER A 59 -0.10 15.79 -10.23
N ALA A 60 -1.25 16.11 -9.64
CA ALA A 60 -2.54 16.20 -10.34
C ALA A 60 -3.47 17.25 -9.69
N PRO A 61 -4.42 17.83 -10.46
CA PRO A 61 -5.45 18.71 -9.90
C PRO A 61 -6.54 17.95 -9.13
N ALA A 62 -6.73 16.65 -9.44
CA ALA A 62 -7.63 15.74 -8.72
C ALA A 62 -6.95 14.39 -8.49
N ILE A 63 -7.43 13.61 -7.51
CA ILE A 63 -6.86 12.30 -7.18
C ILE A 63 -6.94 11.30 -8.37
N THR A 64 -7.94 11.44 -9.24
CA THR A 64 -8.12 10.67 -10.49
C THR A 64 -7.26 11.18 -11.66
N GLY A 65 -6.46 12.24 -11.45
CA GLY A 65 -5.60 12.85 -12.47
C GLY A 65 -6.16 14.15 -13.06
N PRO A 66 -5.65 14.59 -14.22
CA PRO A 66 -4.55 14.00 -14.96
C PRO A 66 -3.23 14.06 -14.18
N TRP A 67 -2.62 12.89 -13.95
CA TRP A 67 -1.33 12.79 -13.28
C TRP A 67 -0.20 13.19 -14.23
N THR A 68 0.69 14.07 -13.76
CA THR A 68 1.86 14.55 -14.49
C THR A 68 3.12 14.17 -13.73
N TYR A 69 4.07 13.47 -14.36
CA TYR A 69 5.39 13.22 -13.75
C TYR A 69 6.17 14.53 -13.58
N LYS A 70 6.86 14.68 -12.44
CA LYS A 70 7.58 15.91 -12.06
C LYS A 70 9.08 15.71 -11.83
N GLY A 71 9.53 14.49 -11.52
CA GLY A 71 10.93 14.20 -11.21
C GLY A 71 11.05 13.21 -10.05
N ALA A 72 12.11 13.34 -9.26
CA ALA A 72 12.42 12.46 -8.13
C ALA A 72 12.57 13.24 -6.82
N VAL A 73 12.34 12.59 -5.68
CA VAL A 73 12.54 13.18 -4.33
C VAL A 73 14.02 13.32 -4.02
N VAL A 74 14.83 12.29 -4.32
CA VAL A 74 16.28 12.30 -4.05
C VAL A 74 17.07 12.02 -5.33
N PRO A 75 17.09 12.95 -6.32
CA PRO A 75 17.66 12.70 -7.66
C PRO A 75 19.15 12.34 -7.65
N ALA A 76 19.91 12.70 -6.62
CA ALA A 76 21.30 12.27 -6.42
C ALA A 76 21.46 10.79 -5.97
N GLY A 77 20.35 10.11 -5.63
CA GLY A 77 20.36 8.87 -4.85
C GLY A 77 20.35 9.17 -3.35
N SER A 78 20.05 8.15 -2.54
CA SER A 78 20.07 8.25 -1.07
C SER A 78 21.51 8.43 -0.54
N LYS A 79 21.62 9.20 0.54
CA LYS A 79 22.79 9.31 1.43
C LYS A 79 23.10 8.02 2.19
N ILE A 80 22.13 7.10 2.32
CA ILE A 80 22.33 5.80 2.97
C ILE A 80 23.14 4.92 2.03
N ASP A 81 24.35 4.54 2.45
CA ASP A 81 25.23 3.69 1.65
C ASP A 81 24.89 2.21 1.85
N LYS A 82 23.86 1.76 1.12
CA LYS A 82 23.45 0.36 1.00
C LYS A 82 23.14 0.02 -0.46
N PRO A 83 23.18 -1.28 -0.85
CA PRO A 83 22.57 -1.74 -2.09
C PRO A 83 21.15 -1.19 -2.24
N GLY A 84 20.79 -0.72 -3.44
CA GLY A 84 19.50 -0.07 -3.69
C GLY A 84 19.46 1.44 -3.46
N ARG A 85 20.53 2.12 -3.03
CA ARG A 85 20.54 3.59 -2.82
C ARG A 85 20.15 4.46 -4.04
N ASN A 86 20.07 3.88 -5.24
CA ASN A 86 19.61 4.53 -6.47
C ASN A 86 18.24 4.03 -6.98
N ASP A 87 17.65 2.99 -6.37
CA ASP A 87 16.33 2.45 -6.68
C ASP A 87 15.55 2.25 -5.37
N LEU A 88 14.83 3.29 -4.97
CA LEU A 88 14.24 3.42 -3.64
C LEU A 88 12.77 3.00 -3.64
N TRP A 89 12.29 2.42 -2.54
CA TRP A 89 10.99 1.74 -2.51
C TRP A 89 10.07 2.21 -1.38
N ALA A 90 8.78 1.89 -1.54
CA ALA A 90 7.69 2.06 -0.59
C ALA A 90 7.75 3.41 0.15
N PRO A 91 7.58 4.54 -0.56
CA PRO A 91 7.51 5.84 0.08
C PRO A 91 6.28 5.94 0.97
N ASP A 92 6.36 6.72 2.05
CA ASP A 92 5.23 7.15 2.88
C ASP A 92 5.39 8.65 3.18
N VAL A 93 4.33 9.45 3.06
CA VAL A 93 4.43 10.91 3.14
C VAL A 93 3.37 11.51 4.07
N GLN A 94 3.80 12.45 4.90
CA GLN A 94 2.92 13.20 5.80
C GLN A 94 3.40 14.64 6.02
N LYS A 95 2.50 15.50 6.50
CA LYS A 95 2.81 16.87 6.93
C LYS A 95 2.77 16.93 8.45
N VAL A 96 3.80 17.49 9.07
CA VAL A 96 3.85 17.78 10.51
C VAL A 96 4.27 19.24 10.68
N GLY A 97 3.38 20.05 11.28
CA GLY A 97 3.52 21.50 11.26
C GLY A 97 3.56 22.04 9.83
N ASP A 98 4.62 22.77 9.50
CA ASP A 98 4.88 23.35 8.18
C ASP A 98 5.73 22.44 7.26
N THR A 99 6.12 21.26 7.74
CA THR A 99 7.13 20.41 7.08
C THR A 99 6.52 19.10 6.60
N TYR A 100 6.79 18.77 5.35
CA TYR A 100 6.50 17.47 4.76
C TYR A 100 7.68 16.53 5.02
N TYR A 101 7.38 15.34 5.51
CA TYR A 101 8.32 14.26 5.76
C TYR A 101 7.94 13.10 4.84
N LEU A 102 8.90 12.61 4.07
CA LEU A 102 8.76 11.43 3.21
C LEU A 102 9.76 10.37 3.66
N TYR A 103 9.23 9.26 4.14
CA TYR A 103 9.99 8.05 4.46
C TYR A 103 10.16 7.22 3.19
N TYR A 104 11.28 6.50 3.08
CA TYR A 104 11.55 5.61 1.94
C TYR A 104 12.46 4.45 2.36
N SER A 105 12.42 3.37 1.60
CA SER A 105 13.23 2.17 1.85
C SER A 105 14.47 2.13 0.96
N VAL A 106 15.60 1.70 1.53
CA VAL A 106 16.85 1.35 0.82
C VAL A 106 17.12 -0.13 1.05
N SER A 107 17.03 -0.94 -0.01
CA SER A 107 17.17 -2.41 0.08
C SER A 107 17.45 -3.03 -1.31
N SER A 108 17.67 -4.34 -1.37
CA SER A 108 17.79 -5.13 -2.60
C SER A 108 16.91 -6.38 -2.54
N LEU A 109 16.46 -6.87 -3.71
CA LEU A 109 15.38 -7.87 -3.75
C LEU A 109 15.81 -9.18 -3.08
N GLY A 110 15.03 -9.64 -2.11
CA GLY A 110 15.33 -10.83 -1.31
C GLY A 110 16.32 -10.62 -0.16
N SER A 111 16.78 -9.38 0.07
CA SER A 111 17.72 -9.03 1.15
C SER A 111 17.01 -8.51 2.39
N GLN A 112 17.59 -8.80 3.57
CA GLN A 112 17.27 -8.11 4.83
C GLN A 112 18.22 -6.94 5.13
N ASN A 113 19.29 -6.75 4.36
CA ASN A 113 20.23 -5.64 4.53
C ASN A 113 19.57 -4.33 4.03
N SER A 114 18.79 -3.72 4.91
CA SER A 114 17.84 -2.65 4.58
C SER A 114 17.93 -1.50 5.57
N ALA A 115 17.42 -0.33 5.18
CA ALA A 115 17.19 0.79 6.09
C ALA A 115 16.06 1.69 5.60
N ILE A 116 15.39 2.33 6.56
CA ILE A 116 14.40 3.38 6.29
C ILE A 116 15.12 4.73 6.32
N GLY A 117 15.10 5.43 5.20
CA GLY A 117 15.55 6.81 5.07
C GLY A 117 14.41 7.82 5.19
N ILE A 118 14.76 9.09 5.29
CA ILE A 118 13.81 10.20 5.37
C ILE A 118 14.30 11.42 4.57
N ALA A 119 13.40 11.98 3.77
CA ALA A 119 13.57 13.25 3.08
C ALA A 119 12.54 14.27 3.59
N THR A 120 12.88 15.56 3.54
CA THR A 120 12.01 16.64 4.01
C THR A 120 11.80 17.71 2.94
N SER A 121 10.64 18.36 2.95
CA SER A 121 10.30 19.47 2.06
C SER A 121 9.34 20.45 2.77
N LYS A 122 9.31 21.71 2.34
CA LYS A 122 8.30 22.70 2.76
C LYS A 122 7.12 22.84 1.79
N THR A 123 7.22 22.31 0.56
CA THR A 123 6.24 22.61 -0.51
C THR A 123 5.75 21.40 -1.32
N LEU A 124 6.36 20.21 -1.13
CA LEU A 124 6.21 18.98 -1.94
C LEU A 124 6.78 19.04 -3.37
N ASP A 125 7.11 20.22 -3.90
CA ASP A 125 7.54 20.38 -5.29
C ASP A 125 8.87 19.67 -5.58
N VAL A 126 9.09 19.32 -6.85
CA VAL A 126 10.40 18.82 -7.30
C VAL A 126 11.50 19.84 -6.96
N ASN A 127 12.68 19.36 -6.57
CA ASN A 127 13.83 20.14 -6.08
C ASN A 127 13.66 20.85 -4.72
N SER A 128 12.48 20.79 -4.09
CA SER A 128 12.28 21.30 -2.71
C SER A 128 12.72 20.32 -1.61
N TRP A 129 13.13 19.11 -2.02
CA TRP A 129 13.39 17.97 -1.13
C TRP A 129 14.85 17.90 -0.69
N THR A 130 15.07 17.73 0.62
CA THR A 130 16.38 17.49 1.22
C THR A 130 16.42 16.08 1.80
N ASP A 131 17.34 15.24 1.32
CA ASP A 131 17.62 13.95 1.95
C ASP A 131 18.28 14.16 3.32
N ALA A 132 17.67 13.67 4.39
CA ALA A 132 18.20 13.72 5.74
C ALA A 132 18.91 12.40 6.15
N GLY A 133 18.94 11.39 5.27
CA GLY A 133 19.64 10.13 5.49
C GLY A 133 18.82 9.12 6.30
N ALA A 134 19.50 8.28 7.09
CA ALA A 134 18.88 7.20 7.84
C ALA A 134 18.04 7.70 9.03
N THR A 135 16.88 7.07 9.24
CA THR A 135 16.04 7.26 10.44
C THR A 135 16.61 6.61 11.71
N GLY A 136 17.67 5.80 11.56
CA GLY A 136 18.16 4.88 12.59
C GLY A 136 17.49 3.51 12.58
N ILE A 137 16.39 3.32 11.81
CA ILE A 137 15.79 2.01 11.60
C ILE A 137 16.49 1.30 10.44
N ALA A 138 17.17 0.20 10.75
CA ALA A 138 17.86 -0.66 9.79
C ALA A 138 17.69 -2.14 10.18
N SER A 139 18.02 -3.03 9.25
CA SER A 139 18.07 -4.48 9.49
C SER A 139 19.21 -5.12 8.71
N ASP A 140 19.57 -6.33 9.13
CA ASP A 140 20.35 -7.30 8.37
C ASP A 140 19.81 -8.72 8.66
N SER A 141 20.55 -9.76 8.26
CA SER A 141 20.15 -11.16 8.45
C SER A 141 20.12 -11.65 9.90
N SER A 142 20.64 -10.88 10.87
CA SER A 142 20.52 -11.19 12.30
C SER A 142 19.20 -10.69 12.90
N GLU A 143 18.54 -9.74 12.25
CA GLU A 143 17.29 -9.15 12.75
C GLU A 143 16.07 -9.98 12.34
N PRO A 144 15.12 -10.26 13.25
CA PRO A 144 13.88 -10.98 12.93
C PRO A 144 12.82 -10.04 12.33
N TYR A 145 13.23 -9.12 11.46
CA TYR A 145 12.39 -8.22 10.66
C TYR A 145 13.18 -7.72 9.43
N ASN A 146 12.51 -6.98 8.54
CA ASN A 146 13.16 -6.29 7.42
C ASN A 146 12.75 -4.81 7.46
N ALA A 147 13.74 -3.90 7.47
CA ALA A 147 13.55 -2.45 7.59
C ALA A 147 13.17 -1.82 6.23
N ILE A 148 11.99 -2.19 5.74
CA ILE A 148 11.35 -1.67 4.52
C ILE A 148 9.89 -1.31 4.79
N ASP A 149 9.22 -0.68 3.83
CA ASP A 149 7.78 -0.39 3.83
C ASP A 149 7.29 0.39 5.07
N GLY A 150 8.11 1.35 5.51
CA GLY A 150 7.86 2.15 6.71
C GLY A 150 6.72 3.16 6.53
N ASN A 151 5.55 2.87 7.11
CA ASN A 151 4.49 3.85 7.35
C ASN A 151 4.61 4.46 8.75
N VAL A 152 4.43 5.77 8.88
CA VAL A 152 4.50 6.46 10.17
C VAL A 152 3.29 7.38 10.35
N LYS A 153 2.64 7.31 11.52
CA LYS A 153 1.63 8.30 11.93
C LYS A 153 2.21 9.23 12.99
N LEU A 154 2.70 10.40 12.58
CA LEU A 154 3.21 11.42 13.49
C LEU A 154 2.11 12.40 13.92
N GLY A 155 2.06 12.68 15.22
CA GLY A 155 1.38 13.86 15.78
C GLY A 155 2.32 15.02 16.14
N SER A 156 3.64 14.79 16.02
CA SER A 156 4.72 15.72 16.39
C SER A 156 5.96 15.41 15.53
N PRO A 157 6.91 16.34 15.35
CA PRO A 157 8.15 16.08 14.60
C PRO A 157 8.88 14.85 15.16
N PRO A 158 9.61 14.08 14.32
CA PRO A 158 10.23 12.83 14.75
C PRO A 158 11.38 13.09 15.73
N THR A 159 11.08 13.09 17.03
CA THR A 159 12.04 13.28 18.12
C THR A 159 12.51 11.97 18.76
N LYS A 160 11.79 10.86 18.52
CA LYS A 160 12.16 9.48 18.86
C LYS A 160 11.31 8.48 18.07
N VAL A 161 11.89 7.33 17.71
CA VAL A 161 11.17 6.22 17.06
C VAL A 161 10.43 5.38 18.12
N ALA A 162 9.16 5.08 17.88
CA ALA A 162 8.42 4.09 18.65
C ALA A 162 8.59 2.71 18.01
N SER A 163 9.38 1.83 18.62
CA SER A 163 9.54 0.44 18.17
C SER A 163 8.29 -0.38 18.51
N GLY A 164 7.52 -0.78 17.49
CA GLY A 164 6.30 -1.56 17.67
C GLY A 164 6.01 -2.47 16.49
N ARG A 165 5.92 -3.78 16.72
CA ARG A 165 5.56 -4.77 15.68
C ARG A 165 4.04 -4.90 15.61
N VAL A 166 3.45 -4.48 14.48
CA VAL A 166 1.99 -4.35 14.34
C VAL A 166 1.35 -5.59 13.68
N ALA A 167 2.00 -6.15 12.66
CA ALA A 167 1.72 -7.48 12.08
C ALA A 167 3.02 -8.28 11.92
N ILE A 168 2.94 -9.61 11.98
CA ILE A 168 4.06 -10.54 11.79
C ILE A 168 3.47 -11.88 11.31
N ASN A 169 4.03 -12.43 10.23
CA ASN A 169 3.90 -13.84 9.90
C ASN A 169 5.15 -14.60 10.37
N GLN A 170 4.97 -15.62 11.20
CA GLN A 170 6.05 -16.44 11.75
C GLN A 170 6.59 -17.50 10.77
N SER A 171 5.97 -17.68 9.60
CA SER A 171 6.29 -18.78 8.66
C SER A 171 7.52 -18.55 7.77
N GLY A 172 8.47 -17.69 8.16
CA GLY A 172 9.79 -17.55 7.51
C GLY A 172 9.81 -17.00 6.08
N GLN A 173 8.67 -16.58 5.52
CA GLN A 173 8.61 -15.90 4.22
C GLN A 173 8.02 -14.50 4.39
N PHE A 174 8.64 -13.50 3.75
CA PHE A 174 8.24 -12.08 3.78
C PHE A 174 6.97 -11.81 2.95
N LEU A 175 5.89 -12.51 3.31
CA LEU A 175 4.57 -12.51 2.68
C LEU A 175 3.60 -11.53 3.34
N GLU A 176 4.06 -10.64 4.22
CA GLU A 176 3.29 -9.53 4.78
C GLU A 176 4.13 -8.26 4.67
N LYS A 177 3.63 -7.23 3.97
CA LYS A 177 4.35 -5.98 3.69
C LYS A 177 3.39 -4.81 3.43
N ALA A 178 3.90 -3.61 3.16
CA ALA A 178 3.11 -2.39 2.92
C ALA A 178 2.03 -2.15 4.00
N ALA A 179 2.44 -2.13 5.27
CA ALA A 179 1.55 -1.89 6.40
C ALA A 179 1.12 -0.42 6.46
N TYR A 180 -0.17 -0.15 6.68
CA TYR A 180 -0.72 1.22 6.77
C TYR A 180 -1.80 1.30 7.85
N VAL A 181 -1.70 2.25 8.79
CA VAL A 181 -2.66 2.41 9.89
C VAL A 181 -3.57 3.63 9.72
N TYR A 182 -4.82 3.38 9.38
CA TYR A 182 -5.87 4.39 9.26
C TYR A 182 -6.70 4.50 10.55
N LYS A 183 -7.18 5.68 10.94
CA LYS A 183 -8.13 5.82 12.06
C LYS A 183 -9.51 6.20 11.52
N TYR A 184 -10.54 5.44 11.89
CA TYR A 184 -11.92 5.72 11.54
C TYR A 184 -12.86 5.40 12.71
N GLY A 185 -13.66 6.39 13.11
CA GLY A 185 -14.48 6.32 14.32
C GLY A 185 -13.64 6.00 15.57
N SER A 186 -14.06 5.00 16.34
CA SER A 186 -13.39 4.50 17.54
C SER A 186 -12.23 3.52 17.28
N TYR A 187 -11.99 3.12 16.03
CA TYR A 187 -11.02 2.08 15.68
C TYR A 187 -9.84 2.61 14.84
N TYR A 188 -8.73 1.91 14.97
CA TYR A 188 -7.59 1.95 14.06
C TYR A 188 -7.65 0.71 13.17
N TYR A 189 -7.46 0.86 11.87
CA TYR A 189 -7.48 -0.19 10.88
C TYR A 189 -6.07 -0.34 10.29
N LEU A 190 -5.50 -1.52 10.44
CA LEU A 190 -4.25 -1.92 9.81
C LEU A 190 -4.60 -2.57 8.47
N PHE A 191 -4.22 -1.91 7.38
CA PHE A 191 -4.14 -2.52 6.06
C PHE A 191 -2.72 -3.05 5.87
N PHE A 192 -2.59 -4.20 5.21
CA PHE A 192 -1.30 -4.78 4.85
C PHE A 192 -1.50 -5.70 3.65
N SER A 193 -0.46 -5.89 2.85
CA SER A 193 -0.52 -6.70 1.64
C SER A 193 0.13 -8.06 1.86
N VAL A 194 -0.50 -9.12 1.35
CA VAL A 194 0.03 -10.48 1.43
C VAL A 194 0.14 -11.17 0.09
N GLY A 195 1.10 -12.09 -0.04
CA GLY A 195 1.40 -12.81 -1.28
C GLY A 195 2.56 -12.21 -2.09
N ILE A 196 2.66 -12.61 -3.36
CA ILE A 196 3.77 -12.27 -4.26
C ILE A 196 3.45 -10.97 -5.01
N CYS A 197 4.18 -9.89 -4.71
CA CYS A 197 4.01 -8.56 -5.33
C CYS A 197 4.71 -8.39 -6.68
N CYS A 198 5.80 -9.11 -6.88
CA CYS A 198 6.89 -8.66 -7.74
C CYS A 198 7.66 -9.85 -8.36
N GLY A 199 8.38 -9.61 -9.46
CA GLY A 199 9.23 -10.62 -10.10
C GLY A 199 8.49 -11.64 -10.99
N TYR A 200 7.27 -11.32 -11.45
CA TYR A 200 6.44 -12.20 -12.26
C TYR A 200 6.04 -11.56 -13.61
N ASP A 201 6.99 -10.95 -14.33
CA ASP A 201 6.68 -10.14 -15.51
C ASP A 201 5.98 -10.88 -16.68
N GLY A 202 6.05 -12.22 -16.71
CA GLY A 202 5.42 -13.05 -17.76
C GLY A 202 4.10 -13.74 -17.39
N ASN A 203 3.88 -14.10 -16.12
CA ASN A 203 2.77 -14.97 -15.71
C ASN A 203 2.18 -14.52 -14.36
N ARG A 204 0.86 -14.70 -14.18
CA ARG A 204 0.21 -14.54 -12.86
C ARG A 204 0.84 -15.51 -11.84
N PRO A 205 1.03 -15.09 -10.57
CA PRO A 205 1.40 -16.02 -9.50
C PRO A 205 0.40 -17.18 -9.38
N ALA A 206 0.85 -18.32 -8.84
CA ALA A 206 -0.01 -19.47 -8.60
C ALA A 206 -1.23 -19.09 -7.74
N ALA A 207 -2.37 -19.76 -7.96
CA ALA A 207 -3.61 -19.47 -7.26
C ALA A 207 -3.43 -19.57 -5.73
N GLY A 208 -3.83 -18.54 -5.01
CA GLY A 208 -3.61 -18.38 -3.56
C GLY A 208 -2.36 -17.58 -3.21
N ALA A 209 -1.35 -17.50 -4.10
CA ALA A 209 -0.13 -16.73 -3.90
C ALA A 209 -0.20 -15.29 -4.44
N GLU A 210 -1.30 -14.88 -5.08
CA GLU A 210 -1.44 -13.52 -5.61
C GLU A 210 -1.44 -12.45 -4.52
N TYR A 211 -0.91 -11.28 -4.86
CA TYR A 211 -0.88 -10.11 -4.00
C TYR A 211 -2.30 -9.61 -3.71
N LYS A 212 -2.63 -9.44 -2.43
CA LYS A 212 -3.95 -9.01 -1.96
C LYS A 212 -3.86 -8.22 -0.67
N ILE A 213 -4.75 -7.25 -0.50
CA ILE A 213 -4.83 -6.43 0.70
C ILE A 213 -5.70 -7.15 1.74
N LYS A 214 -5.17 -7.25 2.96
CA LYS A 214 -5.87 -7.68 4.17
C LYS A 214 -6.11 -6.49 5.08
N ALA A 215 -7.16 -6.57 5.89
CA ALA A 215 -7.49 -5.61 6.92
C ALA A 215 -7.65 -6.26 8.30
N CYS A 216 -7.17 -5.56 9.32
CA CYS A 216 -7.37 -5.83 10.74
C CYS A 216 -7.75 -4.54 11.46
N ARG A 217 -8.34 -4.61 12.66
CA ARG A 217 -8.65 -3.42 13.47
C ARG A 217 -8.29 -3.59 14.95
N SER A 218 -8.07 -2.46 15.62
CA SER A 218 -7.79 -2.36 17.05
C SER A 218 -8.37 -1.07 17.64
N SER A 219 -8.62 -1.03 18.95
CA SER A 219 -8.88 0.22 19.69
C SER A 219 -7.60 1.02 19.97
N SER A 220 -6.42 0.43 19.77
CA SER A 220 -5.10 1.04 19.94
C SER A 220 -4.39 1.25 18.59
N PRO A 221 -3.65 2.36 18.39
CA PRO A 221 -2.85 2.56 17.18
C PRO A 221 -1.66 1.60 17.02
N THR A 222 -1.19 0.96 18.10
CA THR A 222 0.14 0.32 18.15
C THR A 222 0.13 -1.19 18.38
N GLY A 223 -1.02 -1.82 18.56
CA GLY A 223 -1.09 -3.26 18.84
C GLY A 223 -2.51 -3.79 18.97
N ASN A 224 -2.64 -5.09 19.25
CA ASN A 224 -3.91 -5.81 19.40
C ASN A 224 -4.82 -5.75 18.15
N PHE A 225 -4.20 -5.69 16.96
CA PHE A 225 -4.92 -5.78 15.69
C PHE A 225 -5.41 -7.21 15.47
N VAL A 226 -6.72 -7.34 15.34
CA VAL A 226 -7.43 -8.60 15.04
C VAL A 226 -8.25 -8.44 13.77
N ASP A 227 -8.62 -9.55 13.15
CA ASP A 227 -9.47 -9.58 11.96
C ASP A 227 -10.97 -9.69 12.28
N LYS A 228 -11.82 -9.85 11.25
CA LYS A 228 -13.28 -9.93 11.42
C LYS A 228 -13.74 -11.16 12.22
N GLY A 229 -12.93 -12.22 12.28
CA GLY A 229 -13.14 -13.39 13.13
C GLY A 229 -12.52 -13.27 14.53
N GLY A 230 -11.86 -12.14 14.84
CA GLY A 230 -11.12 -11.95 16.09
C GLY A 230 -9.73 -12.58 16.11
N VAL A 231 -9.22 -13.08 14.98
CA VAL A 231 -7.90 -13.72 14.91
C VAL A 231 -6.80 -12.65 14.90
N SER A 232 -5.76 -12.86 15.71
CA SER A 232 -4.60 -11.98 15.80
C SER A 232 -3.83 -11.88 14.49
N CYS A 233 -3.56 -10.64 14.06
CA CYS A 233 -2.77 -10.37 12.85
C CYS A 233 -1.25 -10.40 13.10
N ARG A 234 -0.83 -10.85 14.30
CA ARG A 234 0.52 -11.37 14.59
C ARG A 234 0.64 -12.89 14.41
N SER A 235 -0.44 -13.53 13.94
CA SER A 235 -0.57 -14.98 13.78
C SER A 235 -1.17 -15.32 12.40
N GLY A 236 -0.93 -14.49 11.38
CA GLY A 236 -1.46 -14.64 10.03
C GLY A 236 -2.95 -14.31 9.85
N GLY A 237 -3.64 -13.89 10.93
CA GLY A 237 -5.00 -13.33 10.87
C GLY A 237 -5.08 -12.12 9.94
N GLY A 238 -6.25 -11.85 9.41
CA GLY A 238 -6.50 -10.70 8.53
C GLY A 238 -7.50 -11.03 7.45
N THR A 239 -8.57 -10.24 7.38
CA THR A 239 -9.67 -10.44 6.44
C THR A 239 -9.28 -9.85 5.08
N THR A 240 -9.37 -10.65 4.01
CA THR A 240 -9.24 -10.15 2.63
C THR A 240 -10.31 -9.10 2.35
N GLY A 241 -9.96 -7.92 1.83
CA GLY A 241 -10.93 -6.83 1.59
C GLY A 241 -10.89 -6.24 0.17
N VAL A 242 -12.03 -6.28 -0.54
CA VAL A 242 -12.35 -5.65 -1.86
C VAL A 242 -13.89 -5.41 -1.99
N PHE A 243 -14.33 -4.55 -2.93
CA PHE A 243 -15.61 -3.76 -3.01
C PHE A 243 -16.75 -4.23 -3.92
N SER A 244 -17.91 -3.57 -3.78
CA SER A 244 -18.70 -2.94 -4.88
C SER A 244 -19.66 -1.83 -4.39
N ASP A 245 -19.90 -0.75 -5.17
CA ASP A 245 -20.68 0.46 -4.79
C ASP A 245 -21.11 1.37 -5.99
N PRO A 246 -22.09 2.30 -5.82
CA PRO A 246 -22.45 3.32 -6.83
C PRO A 246 -22.22 4.85 -6.55
N SER A 247 -21.89 5.36 -5.34
CA SER A 247 -21.56 6.79 -5.09
C SER A 247 -20.54 7.12 -3.97
N LEU A 248 -20.15 6.11 -3.17
CA LEU A 248 -18.74 5.72 -2.92
C LEU A 248 -18.02 6.06 -1.58
N GLY A 249 -18.10 7.25 -0.95
CA GLY A 249 -17.45 7.49 0.38
C GLY A 249 -15.91 7.77 0.45
N PRO A 250 -15.18 7.36 1.54
CA PRO A 250 -13.69 7.34 1.73
C PRO A 250 -12.87 6.62 0.63
N VAL A 251 -11.52 6.50 0.68
CA VAL A 251 -10.72 6.02 -0.50
C VAL A 251 -9.52 5.12 -0.18
N LEU A 252 -9.41 3.99 -0.90
CA LEU A 252 -8.24 3.11 -1.01
C LEU A 252 -7.41 3.50 -2.24
N TYR A 253 -6.11 3.73 -2.06
CA TYR A 253 -5.15 3.86 -3.16
C TYR A 253 -4.18 2.69 -3.16
N TYR A 254 -3.80 2.22 -4.34
CA TYR A 254 -2.96 1.04 -4.51
C TYR A 254 -2.31 1.00 -5.90
N HIS A 255 -1.43 0.03 -6.14
CA HIS A 255 -1.02 -0.34 -7.49
C HIS A 255 -1.61 -1.71 -7.86
N TYR A 256 -1.93 -1.92 -9.13
CA TYR A 256 -2.49 -3.18 -9.60
C TYR A 256 -1.95 -3.58 -10.97
N VAL A 257 -2.08 -4.88 -11.28
CA VAL A 257 -1.80 -5.44 -12.59
C VAL A 257 -3.09 -5.43 -13.40
N ASP A 258 -3.10 -4.69 -14.51
CA ASP A 258 -4.17 -4.80 -15.50
C ASP A 258 -3.83 -5.95 -16.45
N THR A 259 -4.49 -7.09 -16.27
CA THR A 259 -4.23 -8.32 -17.05
C THR A 259 -4.54 -8.17 -18.55
N ARG A 260 -5.22 -7.09 -18.96
CA ARG A 260 -5.47 -6.72 -20.37
C ARG A 260 -4.28 -6.00 -21.00
N VAL A 261 -3.34 -5.51 -20.19
CA VAL A 261 -2.11 -4.80 -20.59
C VAL A 261 -0.89 -5.71 -20.45
N GLY A 262 -0.77 -6.41 -19.32
CA GLY A 262 0.34 -7.31 -19.02
C GLY A 262 0.79 -7.26 -17.56
N TYR A 263 1.66 -8.20 -17.18
CA TYR A 263 2.11 -8.44 -15.80
C TYR A 263 3.40 -7.67 -15.44
N GLY A 264 4.05 -7.05 -16.42
CA GLY A 264 5.35 -6.41 -16.26
C GLY A 264 5.34 -5.28 -15.23
N ASP A 265 6.41 -5.15 -14.46
CA ASP A 265 6.49 -4.19 -13.35
C ASP A 265 6.22 -2.73 -13.77
N GLY A 266 6.71 -2.31 -14.94
CA GLY A 266 6.45 -0.99 -15.52
C GLY A 266 5.03 -0.79 -16.09
N GLN A 267 4.25 -1.87 -16.25
CA GLN A 267 2.87 -1.85 -16.74
C GLN A 267 1.85 -1.70 -15.60
N LYS A 268 2.27 -1.91 -14.34
CA LYS A 268 1.45 -1.73 -13.14
C LYS A 268 0.82 -0.34 -13.11
N ARG A 269 -0.47 -0.31 -12.77
CA ARG A 269 -1.33 0.87 -12.85
C ARG A 269 -1.67 1.38 -11.46
N PHE A 270 -1.81 2.69 -11.34
CA PHE A 270 -2.37 3.35 -10.18
C PHE A 270 -3.87 3.04 -10.07
N GLY A 271 -4.27 2.42 -8.97
CA GLY A 271 -5.64 2.06 -8.65
C GLY A 271 -6.20 2.93 -7.53
N LEU A 272 -7.48 3.27 -7.68
CA LEU A 272 -8.28 3.96 -6.67
C LEU A 272 -9.62 3.25 -6.57
N ASN A 273 -10.01 2.83 -5.38
CA ASN A 273 -11.40 2.54 -5.08
C ASN A 273 -11.81 3.41 -3.92
N LYS A 274 -13.11 3.56 -3.72
CA LYS A 274 -13.55 4.17 -2.47
C LYS A 274 -13.49 3.12 -1.33
N ILE A 275 -14.00 3.41 -0.13
CA ILE A 275 -14.08 2.48 1.02
C ILE A 275 -15.27 2.89 1.88
N ASP A 276 -16.20 1.99 2.14
CA ASP A 276 -17.21 2.14 3.19
C ASP A 276 -16.79 1.42 4.49
N PHE A 277 -17.04 2.08 5.62
CA PHE A 277 -16.81 1.57 6.97
C PHE A 277 -18.13 1.38 7.76
N SER A 278 -19.30 1.57 7.14
CA SER A 278 -20.62 1.47 7.79
C SER A 278 -20.85 0.13 8.51
N SER A 279 -20.31 -0.95 7.97
CA SER A 279 -20.35 -2.30 8.56
C SER A 279 -19.45 -2.50 9.79
N GLY A 280 -18.69 -1.48 10.19
CA GLY A 280 -17.62 -1.56 11.18
C GLY A 280 -16.32 -2.21 10.67
N TRP A 281 -16.30 -2.65 9.41
CA TRP A 281 -15.12 -3.14 8.70
C TRP A 281 -14.97 -2.38 7.38
N PRO A 282 -13.74 -2.16 6.88
CA PRO A 282 -13.53 -1.65 5.55
C PRO A 282 -14.05 -2.68 4.55
N VAL A 283 -15.21 -2.38 4.02
CA VAL A 283 -15.55 -2.79 2.66
C VAL A 283 -14.81 -1.72 1.85
N VAL A 284 -13.71 -2.07 1.18
CA VAL A 284 -13.28 -1.24 0.02
C VAL A 284 -14.54 -0.96 -0.75
#